data_AF-A0A183BAM0-F1
#
_entry.id   AF-A0A183BAM0-F1
#
_cell.length_a   1.000
_cell.length_b   1.000
_cell.length_c   1.000
_cell.angle_alpha   90.00
_cell.angle_beta   90.00
_cell.angle_gamma   90.00
#
_symmetry.space_group_name_H-M   'P 1'
#
loop_
_entity.id
_entity.type
_entity.pdbx_description
1 polymer ?
#
loop_
_entity_poly.entity_id
_entity_poly.type
_entity_poly.pdbx_seq_one_letter_code
_entity_poly.pdbx_strand_id
1 'polypeptide(L)'
;MFSTQTVDPLWPNTANKPSVTVWCRWKLTFCDYIELHLALNPSVRLSEDQQIKLLRQHLGFEGQRHFNALRIYAKNSQDDALKALYGLWVLRVHLHTARCTLQIPPTSGGNG
;
A
#
# COMPACT_ATOMS: atom_id res chain seq x y z
N MET A 1 -30.49 -9.70 -3.10
CA MET A 1 -29.58 -8.53 -3.06
C MET A 1 -28.66 -8.73 -1.88
N PHE A 2 -27.41 -9.15 -2.11
CA PHE A 2 -26.42 -9.28 -1.04
C PHE A 2 -25.84 -7.90 -0.80
N SER A 3 -26.14 -7.31 0.35
CA SER A 3 -25.44 -6.12 0.84
C SER A 3 -23.97 -6.46 0.92
N THR A 4 -23.16 -5.89 0.03
CA THR A 4 -21.70 -5.92 0.12
C THR A 4 -21.33 -5.15 1.37
N GLN A 5 -21.20 -5.86 2.50
CA GLN A 5 -20.62 -5.33 3.73
C GLN A 5 -19.23 -4.82 3.33
N THR A 6 -19.12 -3.51 3.19
CA THR A 6 -17.92 -2.87 2.69
C THR A 6 -17.02 -2.77 3.92
N VAL A 7 -16.01 -3.63 3.99
CA VAL A 7 -15.00 -3.53 5.05
C VAL A 7 -14.40 -2.14 4.91
N ASP A 8 -14.59 -1.29 5.92
CA ASP A 8 -14.00 0.04 5.92
C ASP A 8 -12.48 -0.09 5.76
N PRO A 9 -11.89 0.53 4.73
CA PRO A 9 -10.48 0.38 4.49
C PRO A 9 -9.71 1.05 5.63
N LEU A 10 -8.80 0.31 6.24
CA LEU A 10 -7.89 0.85 7.27
C LEU A 10 -7.00 1.96 6.68
N TRP A 11 -6.74 1.88 5.37
CA TRP A 11 -6.01 2.91 4.64
C TRP A 11 -6.95 3.89 3.93
N PRO A 12 -6.76 5.22 4.11
CA PRO A 12 -7.58 6.20 3.41
C PRO A 12 -7.37 6.12 1.89
N ASN A 13 -8.40 6.45 1.11
CA ASN A 13 -8.34 6.46 -0.35
C ASN A 13 -7.50 7.64 -0.87
N THR A 14 -6.17 7.55 -0.73
CA THR A 14 -5.24 8.59 -1.15
C THR A 14 -4.30 8.06 -2.23
N ALA A 15 -4.09 8.86 -3.28
CA ALA A 15 -3.09 8.59 -4.32
C ALA A 15 -1.67 8.97 -3.89
N ASN A 16 -1.55 9.70 -2.77
CA ASN A 16 -0.30 10.26 -2.28
C ASN A 16 0.50 9.24 -1.48
N LYS A 17 1.83 9.34 -1.60
CA LYS A 17 2.75 8.55 -0.78
C LYS A 17 2.50 8.87 0.70
N PRO A 18 2.31 7.87 1.56
CA PRO A 18 2.35 8.14 2.99
C PRO A 18 3.73 8.50 3.49
N SER A 19 3.76 9.26 4.58
CA SER A 19 4.99 9.38 5.36
C SER A 19 5.39 8.02 5.93
N VAL A 20 6.68 7.84 6.20
CA VAL A 20 7.22 6.61 6.82
C VAL A 20 6.46 6.28 8.10
N THR A 21 6.18 7.29 8.93
CA THR A 21 5.45 7.13 10.20
C THR A 21 4.02 6.65 10.00
N VAL A 22 3.28 7.20 9.04
CA VAL A 22 1.90 6.78 8.75
C VAL A 22 1.88 5.35 8.19
N TRP A 23 2.82 5.02 7.31
CA TRP A 23 2.98 3.65 6.80
C TRP A 23 3.31 2.65 7.91
N CYS A 24 4.30 2.95 8.75
CA CYS A 24 4.69 2.08 9.86
C CYS A 24 3.53 1.87 10.85
N ARG A 25 2.80 2.93 11.20
CA ARG A 25 1.63 2.83 12.08
C ARG A 25 0.56 1.94 11.47
N TRP A 26 0.22 2.14 10.20
CA TRP A 26 -0.77 1.31 9.53
C TRP A 26 -0.32 -0.15 9.40
N LYS A 27 0.95 -0.40 9.04
CA LYS A 27 1.51 -1.76 8.98
C LYS A 27 1.34 -2.47 10.32
N LEU A 28 1.69 -1.78 11.41
CA LEU A 28 1.57 -2.31 12.76
C LEU A 28 0.11 -2.62 13.10
N THR A 29 -0.81 -1.68 12.88
CA THR A 29 -2.25 -1.91 13.10
C THR A 29 -2.81 -3.07 12.28
N PHE A 30 -2.37 -3.26 11.03
CA PHE A 30 -2.78 -4.39 10.22
C PHE A 30 -2.22 -5.72 10.75
N CYS A 31 -0.96 -5.75 11.18
CA CYS A 31 -0.37 -6.93 11.82
C CYS A 31 -1.10 -7.29 13.11
N ASP A 32 -1.35 -6.30 13.99
CA ASP A 32 -2.11 -6.50 15.23
C ASP A 32 -3.52 -7.04 14.95
N TYR A 33 -4.18 -6.54 13.90
CA TYR A 33 -5.49 -7.05 13.47
C TYR A 33 -5.44 -8.52 13.06
N ILE A 34 -4.43 -8.94 12.28
CA ILE A 34 -4.26 -10.34 11.89
C ILE A 34 -3.97 -11.22 13.11
N GLU A 35 -3.08 -10.79 14.00
CA GLU A 35 -2.77 -11.51 15.23
C GLU A 35 -4.00 -11.67 16.13
N LEU A 36 -4.76 -10.59 16.33
CA LEU A 36 -6.00 -10.62 17.10
C LEU A 36 -7.04 -11.53 16.43
N HIS A 37 -7.18 -11.48 15.10
CA HIS A 37 -8.11 -12.34 14.37
C HIS A 37 -7.78 -13.83 14.56
N LEU A 38 -6.49 -14.18 14.49
CA LEU A 38 -6.00 -15.54 14.74
C LEU A 38 -6.17 -15.95 16.21
N ALA A 39 -5.99 -15.03 17.15
CA ALA A 39 -6.18 -15.30 18.58
C ALA A 39 -7.66 -15.50 18.94
N LEU A 40 -8.57 -14.72 18.36
CA LEU A 40 -10.01 -14.82 18.59
C LEU A 40 -10.66 -16.00 17.87
N ASN A 41 -10.09 -16.42 16.74
CA ASN A 41 -10.61 -17.52 15.93
C ASN A 41 -9.51 -18.57 15.69
N PRO A 42 -9.06 -19.31 16.72
CA PRO A 42 -7.96 -20.25 16.60
C PRO A 42 -8.24 -21.41 15.62
N SER A 43 -9.51 -21.70 15.35
CA SER A 43 -9.95 -22.67 14.35
C SER A 43 -9.80 -22.17 12.90
N VAL A 44 -9.71 -20.85 12.70
CA VAL A 44 -9.51 -20.21 11.40
C VAL A 44 -8.02 -19.98 11.20
N ARG A 45 -7.34 -20.97 10.60
CA ARG A 45 -5.98 -20.76 10.09
C ARG A 45 -6.06 -19.90 8.82
N LEU A 46 -5.66 -18.64 8.91
CA LEU A 46 -5.49 -17.79 7.73
C LEU A 46 -4.23 -18.24 6.98
N SER A 47 -4.39 -18.77 5.77
CA SER A 47 -3.28 -19.01 4.86
C SER A 47 -2.64 -17.68 4.42
N GLU A 48 -1.39 -17.71 3.95
CA GLU A 48 -0.74 -16.49 3.43
C GLU A 48 -1.53 -15.85 2.29
N ASP A 49 -2.14 -16.65 1.41
CA ASP A 49 -3.03 -16.15 0.35
C ASP A 49 -4.26 -15.43 0.92
N GLN A 50 -4.85 -15.93 2.01
CA GLN A 50 -5.95 -15.26 2.70
C GLN A 50 -5.50 -13.96 3.38
N GLN A 51 -4.32 -13.94 3.99
CA GLN A 51 -3.73 -12.73 4.58
C GLN A 51 -3.45 -11.66 3.51
N ILE A 52 -2.97 -12.07 2.33
CA ILE A 52 -2.73 -11.20 1.17
C ILE A 52 -4.05 -10.67 0.59
N LYS A 53 -5.12 -11.47 0.59
CA LYS A 53 -6.48 -11.02 0.21
C LYS A 53 -7.04 -10.01 1.21
N LEU A 54 -6.89 -10.26 2.51
CA LEU A 54 -7.27 -9.32 3.57
C LEU A 54 -6.49 -8.01 3.46
N LEU A 55 -5.18 -8.10 3.21
CA LEU A 55 -4.32 -6.94 2.97
C LEU A 55 -4.89 -6.06 1.87
N ARG A 56 -5.32 -6.65 0.74
CA ARG A 56 -5.97 -5.90 -0.35
C ARG A 56 -7.26 -5.24 0.11
N GLN A 57 -8.11 -5.92 0.88
CA GLN A 57 -9.40 -5.38 1.32
C GLN A 57 -9.26 -4.17 2.25
N HIS A 58 -8.20 -4.15 3.07
CA HIS A 58 -7.93 -3.04 3.97
C HIS A 58 -7.19 -1.85 3.33
N LEU A 59 -6.86 -1.94 2.03
CA LEU A 59 -6.40 -0.80 1.25
C LEU A 59 -7.60 0.00 0.74
N GLY A 60 -7.50 1.33 0.77
CA GLY A 60 -8.40 2.20 0.03
C GLY A 60 -8.32 1.95 -1.49
N PHE A 61 -9.26 2.51 -2.26
CA PHE A 61 -9.42 2.24 -3.69
C PHE A 61 -8.11 2.41 -4.50
N GLU A 62 -7.38 3.52 -4.32
CA GLU A 62 -6.08 3.71 -4.99
C GLU A 62 -5.03 2.67 -4.57
N GLY A 63 -5.00 2.28 -3.30
CA GLY A 63 -4.12 1.22 -2.81
C GLY A 63 -4.45 -0.14 -3.45
N GLN A 64 -5.73 -0.47 -3.59
CA GLN A 64 -6.17 -1.69 -4.28
C GLN A 64 -5.82 -1.69 -5.76
N ARG A 65 -5.97 -0.55 -6.43
CA ARG A 65 -5.59 -0.38 -7.83
C ARG A 65 -4.10 -0.68 -8.03
N HIS A 66 -3.25 -0.14 -7.16
CA HIS A 66 -1.81 -0.40 -7.19
C HIS A 66 -1.45 -1.85 -6.87
N PHE A 67 -2.10 -2.41 -5.87
CA PHE A 67 -1.96 -3.82 -5.49
C PHE A 67 -2.24 -4.76 -6.66
N ASN A 68 -3.32 -4.49 -7.42
CA ASN A 68 -3.69 -5.28 -8.59
C ASN A 68 -2.72 -5.08 -9.76
N ALA A 69 -2.34 -3.83 -10.05
CA ALA A 69 -1.43 -3.51 -11.15
C ALA A 69 -0.06 -4.18 -11.01
N LEU A 70 0.46 -4.26 -9.78
CA LEU A 70 1.74 -4.91 -9.47
C LEU A 70 1.63 -6.43 -9.24
N ARG A 71 0.44 -7.01 -9.39
CA ARG A 71 0.19 -8.43 -9.12
C ARG A 71 0.67 -8.86 -7.74
N ILE A 72 0.47 -8.02 -6.72
CA ILE A 72 0.92 -8.30 -5.35
C ILE A 72 0.22 -9.54 -4.77
N TYR A 73 -0.98 -9.87 -5.28
CA TYR A 73 -1.66 -11.12 -4.98
C TYR A 73 -0.87 -12.38 -5.32
N ALA A 74 0.15 -12.30 -6.19
CA ALA A 74 0.99 -13.44 -6.58
C ALA A 74 2.23 -13.60 -5.68
N LYS A 75 2.34 -12.83 -4.58
CA LYS A 75 3.43 -12.99 -3.62
C LYS A 75 3.19 -14.21 -2.74
N ASN A 76 4.28 -14.86 -2.35
CA ASN A 76 4.22 -16.06 -1.52
C ASN A 76 3.94 -15.72 -0.05
N SER A 77 4.38 -14.55 0.43
CA SER A 77 4.23 -14.15 1.84
C SER A 77 3.57 -12.77 2.02
N GLN A 78 2.93 -12.59 3.18
CA GLN A 78 2.37 -11.30 3.59
C GLN A 78 3.46 -10.23 3.71
N ASP A 79 4.64 -10.58 4.21
CA ASP A 79 5.75 -9.63 4.37
C ASP A 79 6.29 -9.17 3.00
N ASP A 80 6.41 -10.07 2.02
CA ASP A 80 6.79 -9.69 0.65
C ASP A 80 5.75 -8.79 0.00
N ALA A 81 4.46 -9.03 0.26
CA ALA A 81 3.38 -8.18 -0.21
C ALA A 81 3.46 -6.77 0.40
N LEU A 82 3.72 -6.66 1.71
CA LEU A 82 3.91 -5.39 2.42
C LEU A 82 5.15 -4.64 1.93
N LYS A 83 6.28 -5.33 1.72
CA LYS A 83 7.50 -4.75 1.14
C LYS A 83 7.26 -4.22 -0.27
N ALA A 84 6.57 -4.98 -1.12
CA ALA A 84 6.24 -4.56 -2.48
C ALA A 84 5.33 -3.33 -2.50
N LEU A 85 4.32 -3.28 -1.61
CA LEU A 85 3.48 -2.10 -1.44
C LEU A 85 4.30 -0.88 -1.01
N TYR A 86 5.18 -1.01 -0.02
CA TYR A 86 6.05 0.09 0.42
C TYR A 86 7.00 0.57 -0.68
N GLY A 87 7.59 -0.36 -1.43
CA GLY A 87 8.47 -0.04 -2.56
C GLY A 87 7.79 0.80 -3.63
N LEU A 88 6.51 0.53 -3.93
CA LEU A 88 5.72 1.34 -4.87
C LEU A 88 5.59 2.80 -4.41
N TRP A 89 5.30 3.00 -3.13
CA TRP A 89 5.19 4.33 -2.53
C TRP A 89 6.53 5.08 -2.61
N VAL A 90 7.66 4.40 -2.42
CA VAL A 90 9.00 4.98 -2.57
C VAL A 90 9.30 5.36 -4.03
N LEU A 91 9.03 4.46 -4.99
CA LEU A 91 9.30 4.68 -6.42
C LEU A 91 8.51 5.86 -7.02
N ARG A 92 7.28 6.11 -6.55
CA ARG A 92 6.47 7.25 -7.03
C ARG A 92 7.08 8.61 -6.72
N VAL A 93 7.78 8.75 -5.60
CA VAL A 93 8.47 10.01 -5.26
C VAL A 93 9.63 10.26 -6.22
N HIS A 94 10.40 9.24 -6.58
CA HIS A 94 11.52 9.41 -7.51
C HIS A 94 11.08 9.77 -8.93
N LEU A 95 10.02 9.14 -9.44
CA LEU A 95 9.49 9.45 -10.78
C LEU A 95 8.86 10.85 -10.87
N HIS A 96 8.17 11.31 -9.82
CA HIS A 96 7.61 12.66 -9.81
C HIS A 96 8.71 13.73 -9.71
N THR A 97 9.70 13.54 -8.83
CA THR A 97 10.83 14.46 -8.70
C THR A 97 11.63 14.54 -10.00
N ALA A 98 11.89 13.40 -10.66
CA ALA A 98 12.63 13.36 -11.93
C ALA A 98 11.89 14.05 -13.09
N ARG A 99 10.56 14.00 -13.13
CA ARG A 99 9.78 14.71 -14.17
C ARG A 99 9.72 16.22 -13.91
N CYS A 100 9.69 16.65 -12.65
CA CYS A 100 9.73 18.08 -12.32
C CYS A 100 11.10 18.71 -12.59
N THR A 101 12.21 18.00 -12.40
CA THR A 101 13.55 18.52 -12.71
C THR A 101 13.87 18.58 -14.20
N LEU A 102 13.22 17.76 -15.03
CA LEU A 102 13.38 17.80 -16.50
C LEU A 102 12.53 18.91 -17.17
N GLN A 103 11.68 19.61 -16.42
CA GLN A 103 10.79 20.65 -16.94
C GLN A 103 11.23 22.07 -16.57
N ILE A 104 12.35 22.22 -15.83
CA ILE A 104 12.99 23.53 -15.62
C ILE A 104 13.95 23.72 -16.81
N PRO A 105 13.63 24.57 -17.82
CA PRO A 105 14.65 24.95 -18.78
C PRO A 105 15.79 25.63 -18.01
N PRO A 106 17.07 25.40 -18.38
CA PRO A 106 18.12 26.23 -17.84
C PRO A 106 17.80 27.68 -18.25
N THR A 107 17.40 28.50 -17.29
CA THR A 107 17.53 29.94 -17.42
C THR A 107 19.02 30.20 -17.52
N SER A 108 19.53 30.20 -18.74
CA SER A 108 20.81 30.82 -19.07
C SER A 108 20.63 32.32 -18.84
N GLY A 109 20.75 32.70 -17.56
CA GLY A 109 20.95 34.07 -17.15
C GLY A 109 22.29 34.49 -17.70
N GLY A 110 22.26 35.31 -18.74
CA GLY A 110 23.44 36.03 -19.18
C GLY A 110 24.02 36.83 -18.03
N ASN A 111 25.35 36.93 -18.02
CA ASN A 111 26.05 37.98 -17.30
C ASN A 111 27.44 38.16 -17.91
N GLY A 112 27.72 39.41 -18.30
CA GLY A 112 29.07 39.97 -18.49
C GLY A 112 29.63 39.83 -19.88
#